data_AF-A0A9K3HU60-F1
#
_entry.id   AF-A0A9K3HU60-F1
#
_cell.length_a   1.000
_cell.length_b   1.000
_cell.length_c   1.000
_cell.angle_alpha   90.00
_cell.angle_beta   90.00
_cell.angle_gamma   90.00
#
_symmetry.space_group_name_H-M   'P 1'
#
loop_
_entity.id
_entity.type
_entity.pdbx_description
1 polymer ?
#
loop_
_entity_poly.entity_id
_entity_poly.type
_entity_poly.pdbx_seq_one_letter_code
_entity_poly.pdbx_strand_id
1 'polypeptide(L)'
;MDLDVGKWLRKHAPEIKIITVMNKAESLDDGFGSVVSAANEAARTLRFGDPVAFSAETSLGMNDLYEVFRPLLEQQQMLLQTVQVCNSDETNEEESKLPCS
;
A
#
# COMPACT_ATOMS: atom_id res chain seq x y z
N MET A 1 -14.30 -2.44 -17.05
CA MET A 1 -13.92 -1.19 -16.35
C MET A 1 -12.84 -1.47 -15.31
N ASP A 2 -13.14 -2.15 -14.19
CA ASP A 2 -12.14 -2.45 -13.14
C ASP A 2 -10.98 -3.33 -13.66
N LEU A 3 -11.28 -4.31 -14.51
CA LEU A 3 -10.28 -5.16 -15.15
C LEU A 3 -9.32 -4.38 -16.05
N ASP A 4 -9.82 -3.38 -16.77
CA ASP A 4 -9.04 -2.58 -17.71
C ASP A 4 -8.12 -1.61 -16.96
N VAL A 5 -8.63 -1.03 -15.86
CA VAL A 5 -7.84 -0.24 -14.92
C VAL A 5 -6.75 -1.11 -14.27
N GLY A 6 -7.09 -2.32 -13.83
CA GLY A 6 -6.12 -3.27 -13.27
C GLY A 6 -5.03 -3.67 -14.27
N LYS A 7 -5.39 -3.93 -15.53
CA LYS A 7 -4.40 -4.20 -16.60
C LYS A 7 -3.52 -2.98 -16.86
N TRP A 8 -4.10 -1.78 -16.88
CA TRP A 8 -3.36 -0.54 -17.08
C TRP A 8 -2.35 -0.29 -15.96
N LEU A 9 -2.77 -0.46 -14.70
CA LEU A 9 -1.92 -0.33 -13.53
C LEU A 9 -0.78 -1.35 -13.53
N ARG A 10 -1.06 -2.62 -13.86
CA ARG A 10 -0.03 -3.65 -13.99
C ARG A 10 1.01 -3.32 -15.06
N LYS A 11 0.60 -2.65 -16.14
CA LYS A 11 1.47 -2.29 -17.26
C LYS A 11 2.31 -1.04 -16.99
N HIS A 12 1.77 -0.05 -16.29
CA HIS A 12 2.39 1.27 -16.16
C HIS A 12 2.94 1.58 -14.77
N ALA A 13 2.61 0.78 -13.75
CA ALA A 13 3.07 0.98 -12.38
C ALA A 13 3.60 -0.32 -11.73
N PRO A 14 4.59 -1.01 -12.33
CA PRO A 14 5.13 -2.24 -11.76
C PRO A 14 5.88 -2.01 -10.43
N GLU A 15 6.39 -0.81 -10.18
CA GLU A 15 7.14 -0.46 -8.98
C GLU A 15 6.25 -0.02 -7.80
N ILE A 16 4.96 0.22 -8.06
CA ILE A 16 4.01 0.67 -7.03
C ILE A 16 3.28 -0.56 -6.48
N LYS A 17 3.33 -0.74 -5.16
CA LYS A 17 2.55 -1.78 -4.49
C LYS A 17 1.07 -1.37 -4.51
N ILE A 18 0.28 -2.08 -5.31
CA ILE A 18 -1.16 -1.87 -5.43
C ILE A 18 -1.88 -2.83 -4.48
N ILE A 19 -2.78 -2.30 -3.67
CA ILE A 19 -3.69 -3.08 -2.82
C ILE A 19 -5.09 -3.01 -3.43
N THR A 20 -5.71 -4.17 -3.64
CA THR A 20 -7.11 -4.23 -4.08
C THR A 20 -8.01 -4.20 -2.86
N VAL A 21 -9.03 -3.34 -2.92
CA VAL A 21 -9.97 -3.16 -1.82
C VAL A 21 -11.39 -3.23 -2.35
N MET A 22 -12.23 -4.04 -1.72
CA MET A 22 -13.64 -4.22 -2.06
C MET A 22 -14.49 -3.40 -1.09
N ASN A 23 -14.93 -2.22 -1.54
CA ASN A 23 -15.84 -1.37 -0.78
C ASN A 23 -17.28 -1.91 -0.85
N LYS A 24 -18.11 -1.53 0.13
CA LYS A 24 -19.50 -2.00 0.31
C LYS A 24 -19.62 -3.50 0.59
N ALA A 25 -18.66 -4.07 1.32
CA ALA A 25 -18.67 -5.50 1.66
C ALA A 25 -19.91 -5.95 2.44
N GLU A 26 -20.60 -5.05 3.15
CA GLU A 26 -21.87 -5.33 3.83
C GLU A 26 -22.98 -5.75 2.86
N SER A 27 -22.93 -5.27 1.61
CA SER A 27 -23.91 -5.61 0.57
C SER A 27 -23.66 -6.98 -0.06
N LEU A 28 -22.46 -7.55 0.14
CA LEU A 28 -22.06 -8.85 -0.41
C LEU A 28 -22.44 -10.03 0.52
N ASP A 29 -22.83 -9.72 1.76
CA ASP A 29 -23.30 -10.72 2.73
C ASP A 29 -24.81 -11.04 2.57
N ASP A 30 -25.49 -10.42 1.60
CA ASP A 30 -26.95 -10.48 1.42
C ASP A 30 -27.46 -11.78 0.73
N GLY A 31 -26.75 -12.90 0.96
CA GLY A 31 -27.23 -14.25 0.65
C GLY A 31 -27.09 -14.75 -0.79
N PHE A 32 -26.57 -13.96 -1.74
CA PHE A 32 -26.46 -14.37 -3.16
C PHE A 32 -25.06 -14.78 -3.65
N GLY A 33 -24.03 -14.64 -2.82
CA GLY A 33 -22.68 -15.08 -3.17
C GLY A 33 -21.71 -14.63 -2.10
N SER A 34 -21.14 -15.60 -1.39
CA SER A 34 -20.18 -15.35 -0.30
C SER A 34 -19.16 -14.29 -0.73
N VAL A 35 -18.90 -13.30 0.13
CA VAL A 35 -17.80 -12.31 0.02
C VAL A 35 -16.50 -12.98 -0.45
N VAL A 36 -16.26 -14.21 -0.01
CA VAL A 36 -15.11 -15.05 -0.38
C VAL A 36 -15.07 -15.37 -1.88
N SER A 37 -16.21 -15.61 -2.53
CA SER A 37 -16.28 -15.89 -3.97
C SER A 37 -15.93 -14.65 -4.80
N ALA A 38 -16.49 -13.50 -4.43
CA ALA A 38 -16.20 -12.23 -5.09
C ALA A 38 -14.73 -11.80 -4.86
N ALA A 39 -14.22 -12.02 -3.65
CA ALA A 39 -12.81 -11.81 -3.33
C ALA A 39 -11.88 -12.71 -4.16
N ASN A 40 -12.23 -14.00 -4.30
CA ASN A 40 -11.46 -14.95 -5.11
C ASN A 40 -11.45 -14.58 -6.60
N GLU A 41 -12.57 -14.11 -7.14
CA GLU A 41 -12.64 -13.66 -8.52
C GLU A 41 -11.79 -12.41 -8.75
N ALA A 42 -11.88 -11.42 -7.85
CA ALA A 42 -11.08 -10.21 -7.90
C ALA A 42 -9.57 -10.52 -7.78
N ALA A 43 -9.18 -11.41 -6.86
CA ALA A 43 -7.79 -11.85 -6.72
C ALA A 43 -7.25 -12.49 -8.02
N ARG A 44 -8.05 -13.36 -8.65
CA ARG A 44 -7.66 -14.04 -9.90
C ARG A 44 -7.57 -13.09 -11.09
N THR A 45 -8.48 -12.15 -11.20
CA THR A 45 -8.58 -11.26 -12.36
C THR A 45 -7.56 -10.13 -12.29
N LEU A 46 -7.47 -9.45 -11.14
CA LEU A 46 -6.61 -8.29 -10.93
C LEU A 46 -5.17 -8.66 -10.57
N ARG A 47 -4.93 -9.84 -9.97
CA ARG A 47 -3.59 -10.38 -9.64
C ARG A 47 -2.72 -9.41 -8.81
N PHE A 48 -3.34 -8.60 -7.95
CA PHE A 48 -2.66 -7.72 -7.00
C PHE A 48 -2.60 -8.29 -5.57
N GLY A 49 -2.96 -9.57 -5.41
CA GLY A 49 -3.09 -10.23 -4.11
C GLY A 49 -4.54 -10.39 -3.70
N ASP A 50 -4.74 -10.74 -2.43
CA ASP A 50 -6.06 -10.96 -1.85
C ASP A 50 -6.73 -9.60 -1.57
N PRO A 51 -7.95 -9.37 -2.09
CA PRO A 51 -8.63 -8.11 -1.88
C PRO A 51 -9.13 -8.00 -0.43
N VAL A 52 -9.01 -6.80 0.12
CA VAL A 52 -9.53 -6.51 1.46
C VAL A 52 -10.98 -6.07 1.34
N ALA A 53 -11.89 -6.85 1.91
CA ALA A 53 -13.30 -6.48 2.00
C ALA A 53 -13.48 -5.46 3.14
N PHE A 54 -14.02 -4.28 2.82
CA PHE A 54 -14.32 -3.26 3.82
C PHE A 54 -15.59 -2.50 3.47
N SER A 55 -16.09 -1.76 4.45
CA SER A 55 -17.20 -0.83 4.31
C SER A 55 -16.85 0.47 4.97
N ALA A 56 -16.67 1.52 4.16
CA ALA A 56 -16.46 2.86 4.70
C ALA A 56 -17.67 3.37 5.50
N GLU A 57 -18.88 2.91 5.17
CA GLU A 57 -20.13 3.37 5.77
C GLU A 57 -20.39 2.69 7.13
N THR A 58 -20.05 1.41 7.27
CA THR A 58 -20.32 0.62 8.48
C THR A 58 -19.07 0.36 9.33
N SER A 59 -17.90 0.81 8.87
CA SER A 59 -16.58 0.50 9.47
C SER A 59 -16.21 -0.99 9.45
N LEU A 60 -16.94 -1.82 8.70
CA LEU A 60 -16.63 -3.25 8.53
C LEU A 60 -15.27 -3.42 7.82
N GLY A 61 -14.44 -4.35 8.29
CA GLY A 61 -13.15 -4.67 7.67
C GLY A 61 -12.08 -3.58 7.77
N MET A 62 -12.31 -2.51 8.55
CA MET A 62 -11.34 -1.42 8.70
C MET A 62 -10.10 -1.85 9.48
N ASN A 63 -10.24 -2.79 10.41
CA ASN A 63 -9.10 -3.39 11.12
C ASN A 63 -8.23 -4.20 10.16
N ASP A 64 -8.84 -5.03 9.32
CA ASP A 64 -8.14 -5.84 8.33
C ASP A 64 -7.42 -4.96 7.30
N LEU A 65 -8.07 -3.86 6.89
CA LEU A 65 -7.46 -2.83 6.05
C LEU A 65 -6.23 -2.22 6.73
N TYR A 66 -6.35 -1.85 8.01
CA TYR A 66 -5.23 -1.29 8.78
C TYR A 66 -4.06 -2.27 8.90
N GLU A 67 -4.31 -3.56 9.15
CA GLU A 67 -3.26 -4.57 9.24
C GLU A 67 -2.49 -4.73 7.91
N VAL A 68 -3.18 -4.65 6.78
CA VAL A 68 -2.55 -4.69 5.45
C VAL A 68 -1.70 -3.44 5.17
N PHE A 69 -2.17 -2.25 5.60
CA PHE A 69 -1.44 -1.00 5.41
C PHE A 69 -0.28 -0.83 6.40
N ARG A 70 -0.39 -1.37 7.60
CA ARG A 70 0.59 -1.20 8.69
C ARG A 70 2.05 -1.41 8.24
N PRO A 71 2.45 -2.54 7.64
CA PRO A 71 3.85 -2.74 7.23
C PRO A 71 4.31 -1.73 6.16
N LEU A 72 3.38 -1.23 5.34
CA LEU A 72 3.71 -0.23 4.33
C LEU A 72 3.91 1.16 4.93
N LEU A 73 3.07 1.52 5.90
CA LEU A 73 3.23 2.77 6.64
C LEU A 73 4.53 2.76 7.45
N GLU A 74 4.84 1.64 8.12
CA GLU A 74 6.10 1.47 8.86
C GLU A 74 7.32 1.57 7.93
N GLN A 75 7.28 0.93 6.76
CA GLN A 75 8.35 1.04 5.75
C GLN A 75 8.52 2.48 5.23
N GLN A 76 7.41 3.18 4.95
CA GLN A 76 7.44 4.58 4.51
C GLN A 76 8.03 5.49 5.60
N GLN A 77 7.65 5.29 6.85
CA GLN A 77 8.19 6.06 7.97
C GLN A 77 9.70 5.85 8.14
N MET A 78 10.19 4.62 8.01
CA MET A 78 11.64 4.35 8.02
C MET A 78 12.35 5.03 6.85
N LEU A 79 11.79 4.98 5.65
CA LEU A 79 12.37 5.63 4.48
C LEU A 79 12.48 7.15 4.67
N LEU A 80 11.42 7.79 5.18
CA LEU A 80 11.43 9.21 5.51
C LEU A 80 12.50 9.57 6.55
N GLN A 81 12.68 8.74 7.57
CA GLN A 81 13.74 8.93 8.58
C GLN A 81 15.14 8.78 7.99
N THR A 82 15.37 7.80 7.10
CA THR A 82 16.69 7.63 6.44
C THR A 82 17.05 8.80 5.53
N VAL A 83 16.10 9.37 4.80
CA VAL A 83 16.33 10.55 3.95
C VAL A 83 16.68 11.78 4.79
N GLN A 84 16.07 11.95 5.96
CA GLN A 84 16.43 13.03 6.88
C GLN A 84 17.86 12.87 7.40
N VAL A 85 18.29 11.65 7.75
CA VAL A 85 19.67 11.39 8.21
C VAL A 85 20.68 11.67 7.10
N CYS A 86 20.42 11.24 5.86
CA CYS A 86 21.32 11.52 4.73
C CYS A 86 21.43 13.00 4.35
N ASN A 87 20.43 13.83 4.63
CA ASN A 87 20.50 15.28 4.44
C ASN A 87 21.18 16.03 5.61
N SER A 88 21.50 15.33 6.71
CA SER A 88 22.10 15.95 7.90
C SER A 88 23.64 15.95 7.89
N ASP A 89 24.27 15.17 7.00
CA ASP A 89 25.73 15.02 6.93
C ASP A 89 26.42 15.98 5.94
N GLU A 90 25.66 16.86 5.29
CA GLU A 90 26.17 17.80 4.26
C GLU A 90 26.08 19.27 4.73
N THR A 91 26.50 19.57 5.98
CA THR A 91 26.90 20.93 6.37
C THR A 91 27.88 20.89 7.54
N ASN A 92 29.18 20.78 7.26
CA ASN A 92 30.26 21.42 8.04
C ASN A 92 31.61 21.23 7.32
N GLU A 93 31.74 21.88 6.16
CA GLU A 93 33.03 22.39 5.68
C GLU A 93 32.99 23.89 6.04
N GLU A 94 33.81 24.41 6.95
CA GLU A 94 35.14 24.93 6.68
C GLU A 94 35.78 25.49 7.98
N GLU A 95 37.10 25.65 7.97
CA GLU A 95 38.00 26.23 9.01
C GLU A 95 38.51 25.30 10.14
N SER A 96 39.61 24.59 9.88
CA SER A 96 40.93 24.97 10.46
C SER A 96 42.09 24.04 10.01
N LYS A 97 42.81 24.49 8.98
CA LYS A 97 44.29 24.67 8.92
C LYS A 97 45.25 23.51 9.37
N LEU A 98 45.86 22.88 8.34
CA LEU A 98 47.27 22.37 8.23
C LEU A 98 47.65 21.01 8.90
N PRO A 99 48.72 20.30 8.45
CA PRO A 99 48.63 19.16 7.54
C PRO A 99 49.09 17.82 8.18
N CYS A 100 48.66 16.70 7.60
CA CYS A 100 49.08 15.36 8.01
C CYS A 100 50.60 15.16 7.80
N SER A 101 51.27 14.66 8.84
CA SER A 101 52.60 14.03 8.78
C SER A 101 52.44 12.52 8.67
#